data_AF-A0A6G2QQ98-F1
#
_entry.id   AF-A0A6G2QQ98-F1
#
_cell.length_a   1.000
_cell.length_b   1.000
_cell.length_c   1.000
_cell.angle_alpha   90.00
_cell.angle_beta   90.00
_cell.angle_gamma   90.00
#
_symmetry.space_group_name_H-M   'P 1'
#
loop_
_entity.id
_entity.type
_entity.pdbx_description
1 polymer ?
#
loop_
_entity_poly.entity_id
_entity_poly.type
_entity_poly.pdbx_seq_one_letter_code
_entity_poly.pdbx_strand_id
1 'polypeptide(L)'
;MAGTLSIHFTHADFRHVRFARSPDPMWEAILGLHVLATPADRLPARLRAWRGRARERVRRAEVRGAFRLLNDLAPSDASYWPDFLTPAESEEGLAVGLRVLRETPPARLERELREASRHRPLPA
;
A
#
# COMPACT_ATOMS: atom_id res chain seq x y z
N MET A 1 -8.56 17.76 19.18
CA MET A 1 -7.10 17.53 19.33
C MET A 1 -6.89 16.04 19.24
N ALA A 2 -6.23 15.53 18.20
CA ALA A 2 -5.90 14.11 18.15
C ALA A 2 -4.83 13.85 19.22
N GLY A 3 -5.13 12.96 20.17
CA GLY A 3 -4.15 12.53 21.16
C GLY A 3 -3.05 11.70 20.51
N THR A 4 -1.85 11.73 21.08
CA THR A 4 -0.76 10.84 20.66
C THR A 4 -1.06 9.42 21.18
N LEU A 5 -1.13 8.43 20.28
CA LEU A 5 -1.10 7.02 20.66
C LEU A 5 0.35 6.59 20.89
N SER A 6 0.69 6.22 22.12
CA SER A 6 1.98 5.65 22.47
C SER A 6 1.85 4.14 22.68
N ILE A 7 2.55 3.35 21.87
CA ILE A 7 2.65 1.89 22.00
C ILE A 7 4.05 1.57 22.50
N HIS A 8 4.16 0.92 23.67
CA HIS A 8 5.44 0.56 24.29
C HIS A 8 5.66 -0.95 24.17
N PHE A 9 6.72 -1.35 23.46
CA PHE A 9 7.14 -2.74 23.36
C PHE A 9 8.28 -3.03 24.35
N THR A 10 8.20 -4.18 25.00
CA THR A 10 9.23 -4.72 25.89
C THR A 10 9.87 -5.97 25.29
N HIS A 11 10.96 -6.44 25.90
CA HIS A 11 11.58 -7.70 25.49
C HIS A 11 10.61 -8.90 25.58
N ALA A 12 9.65 -8.85 26.51
CA ALA A 12 8.65 -9.89 26.66
C ALA A 12 7.68 -9.95 25.48
N ASP A 13 7.49 -8.84 24.74
CA ASP A 13 6.56 -8.79 23.62
C ASP A 13 7.16 -9.42 22.35
N PHE A 14 8.50 -9.48 22.23
CA PHE A 14 9.15 -10.14 21.10
C PHE A 14 8.78 -11.62 20.97
N ARG A 15 8.45 -12.30 22.09
CA ARG A 15 7.99 -13.70 22.05
C ARG A 15 6.62 -13.87 21.38
N HIS A 16 5.90 -12.77 21.18
CA HIS A 16 4.59 -12.74 20.54
C HIS A 16 4.66 -12.19 19.11
N VAL A 17 5.81 -11.68 18.66
CA VAL A 17 6.00 -11.23 17.28
C VAL A 17 6.15 -12.43 16.37
N ARG A 18 5.32 -12.49 15.33
CA ARG A 18 5.42 -13.48 14.26
C ARG A 18 5.74 -12.77 12.96
N PHE A 19 6.70 -13.31 12.23
CA PHE A 19 6.97 -12.87 10.86
C PHE A 19 6.08 -13.66 9.90
N ALA A 20 5.52 -12.97 8.91
CA ALA A 20 4.91 -13.63 7.77
C ALA A 20 5.93 -14.56 7.09
N ARG A 21 5.48 -15.71 6.61
CA ARG A 21 6.35 -16.72 5.96
C ARG A 21 6.94 -16.23 4.63
N SER A 22 6.28 -15.25 4.01
CA SER A 22 6.65 -14.61 2.76
C SER A 22 6.19 -13.16 2.77
N PRO A 23 6.77 -12.30 1.91
CA PRO A 23 6.23 -10.97 1.67
C PRO A 23 4.77 -11.06 1.21
N ASP A 24 3.91 -10.21 1.79
CA ASP A 24 2.52 -10.12 1.39
C ASP A 24 2.42 -9.41 0.02
N PRO A 25 1.75 -10.01 -0.97
CA PRO A 25 1.76 -9.52 -2.34
C PRO A 25 1.00 -8.20 -2.54
N MET A 26 -0.03 -7.93 -1.73
CA MET A 26 -0.78 -6.68 -1.82
C MET A 26 0.02 -5.54 -1.19
N TRP A 27 0.67 -5.79 -0.05
CA TRP A 27 1.63 -4.87 0.54
C TRP A 27 2.79 -4.57 -0.40
N GLU A 28 3.42 -5.60 -1.00
CA GLU A 28 4.53 -5.41 -1.95
C GLU A 28 4.13 -4.58 -3.19
N ALA A 29 2.87 -4.68 -3.65
CA ALA A 29 2.38 -3.84 -4.74
C ALA A 29 2.33 -2.36 -4.36
N ILE A 30 1.81 -2.04 -3.17
CA ILE A 30 1.74 -0.66 -2.65
C ILE A 30 3.13 -0.12 -2.31
N LEU A 31 3.99 -0.92 -1.67
CA LEU A 31 5.36 -0.54 -1.38
C LEU A 31 6.17 -0.32 -2.67
N GLY A 32 5.97 -1.16 -3.68
CA GLY A 32 6.57 -0.97 -5.00
C GLY A 32 6.15 0.35 -5.66
N LEU A 33 4.88 0.72 -5.53
CA LEU A 33 4.36 2.03 -5.95
C LEU A 33 5.07 3.18 -5.21
N HIS A 34 5.25 3.08 -3.90
CA HIS A 34 5.98 4.09 -3.11
C HIS A 34 7.45 4.20 -3.53
N VAL A 35 8.11 3.08 -3.83
CA VAL A 35 9.49 3.08 -4.36
C VAL A 35 9.54 3.77 -5.73
N LEU A 36 8.52 3.60 -6.58
CA LEU A 36 8.43 4.28 -7.87
C LEU A 36 8.29 5.81 -7.70
N ALA A 37 7.52 6.26 -6.71
CA ALA A 37 7.30 7.66 -6.37
C ALA A 37 8.50 8.31 -5.62
N THR A 38 9.35 7.51 -4.97
CA THR A 38 10.48 8.00 -4.17
C THR A 38 11.48 8.84 -5.00
N PRO A 39 11.89 10.03 -4.52
CA PRO A 39 12.97 10.84 -5.13
C PRO A 39 14.27 10.05 -5.30
N ALA A 40 15.00 10.29 -6.40
CA ALA A 40 16.17 9.47 -6.76
C ALA A 40 17.34 9.58 -5.78
N ASP A 41 17.50 10.75 -5.16
CA ASP A 41 18.47 11.06 -4.10
C ASP A 41 18.17 10.31 -2.80
N ARG A 42 16.89 10.03 -2.52
CA ARG A 42 16.44 9.27 -1.33
C ARG A 42 16.30 7.77 -1.56
N LEU A 43 16.44 7.31 -2.81
CA LEU A 43 16.24 5.91 -3.17
C LEU A 43 17.47 5.04 -2.82
N PRO A 44 17.31 3.97 -2.00
CA PRO A 44 18.39 3.03 -1.73
C PRO A 44 19.01 2.46 -3.01
N ALA A 45 20.34 2.40 -3.07
CA ALA A 45 21.07 1.99 -4.28
C ALA A 45 20.62 0.62 -4.81
N ARG A 46 20.34 -0.33 -3.92
CA ARG A 46 19.85 -1.69 -4.26
C ARG A 46 18.52 -1.70 -5.04
N LEU A 47 17.70 -0.66 -4.90
CA LEU A 47 16.39 -0.57 -5.56
C LEU A 47 16.45 0.15 -6.92
N ARG A 48 17.56 0.80 -7.27
CA ARG A 48 17.68 1.62 -8.51
C ARG A 48 17.43 0.79 -9.77
N ALA A 49 18.07 -0.38 -9.87
CA ALA A 49 17.91 -1.26 -11.03
C ALA A 49 16.49 -1.81 -11.16
N TRP A 50 15.87 -2.20 -10.03
CA TRP A 50 14.46 -2.61 -9.99
C TRP A 50 13.55 -1.46 -10.43
N ARG A 51 13.75 -0.25 -9.88
CA ARG A 51 12.93 0.92 -10.20
C ARG A 51 13.00 1.27 -11.68
N GLY A 52 14.18 1.20 -12.31
CA GLY A 52 14.33 1.39 -13.75
C GLY A 52 13.43 0.44 -14.56
N ARG A 53 13.50 -0.86 -14.24
CA ARG A 53 12.67 -1.89 -14.90
C ARG A 53 11.18 -1.76 -14.61
N ALA A 54 10.81 -1.30 -13.42
CA ALA A 54 9.42 -1.08 -13.01
C ALA A 54 8.83 0.15 -13.71
N ARG A 55 9.58 1.26 -13.80
CA ARG A 55 9.17 2.49 -14.51
C ARG A 55 8.84 2.22 -15.97
N GLU A 56 9.63 1.39 -16.63
CA GLU A 56 9.37 1.00 -18.02
C GLU A 56 8.04 0.25 -18.16
N ARG A 57 7.72 -0.65 -17.22
CA ARG A 57 6.46 -1.41 -17.24
C ARG A 57 5.24 -0.52 -17.00
N VAL A 58 5.29 0.37 -16.01
CA VAL A 58 4.12 1.21 -15.65
C VAL A 58 3.86 2.36 -16.63
N ARG A 59 4.80 2.66 -17.53
CA ARG A 59 4.63 3.62 -18.62
C ARG A 59 3.80 3.07 -19.78
N ARG A 60 3.65 1.75 -19.87
CA ARG A 60 2.86 1.11 -20.92
C ARG A 60 1.39 1.51 -20.81
N ALA A 61 0.76 1.74 -21.96
CA ALA A 61 -0.57 2.35 -22.03
C ALA A 61 -1.63 1.54 -21.28
N GLU A 62 -1.49 0.22 -21.26
CA GLU A 62 -2.46 -0.72 -20.68
C GLU A 62 -2.54 -0.62 -19.15
N VAL A 63 -1.47 -0.18 -18.49
CA VAL A 63 -1.39 -0.15 -17.01
C VAL A 63 -1.21 1.25 -16.45
N ARG A 64 -0.92 2.24 -17.30
CA ARG A 64 -0.64 3.63 -16.88
C ARG A 64 -1.80 4.27 -16.11
N GLY A 65 -3.04 3.99 -16.52
CA GLY A 65 -4.24 4.49 -15.85
C GLY A 65 -4.39 3.93 -14.44
N ALA A 66 -4.31 2.59 -14.31
CA ALA A 66 -4.38 1.91 -13.02
C ALA A 66 -3.25 2.35 -12.07
N PHE A 67 -2.03 2.51 -12.59
CA PHE A 67 -0.90 3.01 -11.80
C PHE A 67 -1.17 4.41 -11.23
N ARG A 68 -1.70 5.33 -12.04
CA ARG A 68 -2.04 6.68 -11.57
C ARG A 68 -3.13 6.66 -10.50
N LEU A 69 -4.20 5.91 -10.74
CA LEU A 69 -5.28 5.75 -9.76
C LEU A 69 -4.76 5.21 -8.43
N LEU A 70 -3.94 4.16 -8.45
CA LEU A 70 -3.35 3.59 -7.24
C LEU A 70 -2.39 4.57 -6.56
N ASN A 71 -1.59 5.33 -7.32
CA ASN A 71 -0.73 6.37 -6.77
C ASN A 71 -1.53 7.47 -6.06
N ASP A 72 -2.68 7.85 -6.63
CA ASP A 72 -3.54 8.86 -6.03
C ASP A 72 -4.34 8.30 -4.85
N LEU A 73 -4.57 6.98 -4.79
CA LEU A 73 -5.31 6.29 -3.73
C LEU A 73 -4.42 5.86 -2.55
N ALA A 74 -3.14 5.59 -2.77
CA ALA A 74 -2.17 5.19 -1.75
C ALA A 74 -0.79 5.84 -2.00
N PRO A 75 -0.66 7.17 -1.94
CA PRO A 75 0.63 7.84 -2.08
C PRO A 75 1.49 7.60 -0.83
N SER A 76 2.81 7.67 -1.02
CA SER A 76 3.80 7.31 0.02
C SER A 76 3.83 8.24 1.23
N ASP A 77 3.23 9.41 1.13
CA ASP A 77 3.18 10.45 2.15
C ASP A 77 1.79 10.58 2.81
N ALA A 78 0.85 9.69 2.47
CA ALA A 78 -0.47 9.71 3.08
C ALA A 78 -0.44 9.24 4.54
N SER A 79 -1.07 10.02 5.42
CA SER A 79 -1.37 9.61 6.81
C SER A 79 -2.31 8.42 6.88
N TYR A 80 -3.17 8.25 5.87
CA TYR A 80 -4.07 7.11 5.71
C TYR A 80 -4.34 6.85 4.23
N TRP A 81 -4.40 5.57 3.86
CA TRP A 81 -4.96 5.09 2.60
C TRP A 81 -5.78 3.82 2.88
N PRO A 82 -6.75 3.47 2.01
CA PRO A 82 -7.77 2.47 2.36
C PRO A 82 -7.22 1.07 2.61
N ASP A 83 -7.58 0.49 3.75
CA ASP A 83 -7.14 -0.85 4.17
C ASP A 83 -7.65 -1.96 3.25
N PHE A 84 -8.75 -1.74 2.51
CA PHE A 84 -9.23 -2.69 1.52
C PHE A 84 -8.19 -2.99 0.41
N LEU A 85 -7.19 -2.14 0.20
CA LEU A 85 -6.09 -2.38 -0.73
C LEU A 85 -5.09 -3.43 -0.23
N THR A 86 -5.05 -3.71 1.07
CA THR A 86 -4.16 -4.69 1.70
C THR A 86 -4.94 -5.61 2.64
N PRO A 87 -5.80 -6.48 2.09
CA PRO A 87 -6.59 -7.42 2.90
C PRO A 87 -5.68 -8.41 3.63
N ALA A 88 -6.01 -8.77 4.87
CA ALA A 88 -5.23 -9.73 5.66
C ALA A 88 -5.16 -11.12 4.98
N GLU A 89 -6.20 -11.48 4.24
CA GLU A 89 -6.30 -12.71 3.47
C GLU A 89 -5.25 -12.80 2.34
N SER A 90 -4.61 -11.69 1.96
CA SER A 90 -3.53 -11.73 0.99
C SER A 90 -2.25 -12.42 1.48
N GLU A 91 -2.17 -12.76 2.77
CA GLU A 91 -1.18 -13.69 3.31
C GLU A 91 -1.26 -15.08 2.62
N GLU A 92 -2.42 -15.46 2.08
CA GLU A 92 -2.62 -16.68 1.30
C GLU A 92 -2.18 -16.56 -0.17
N GLY A 93 -1.78 -15.36 -0.60
CA GLY A 93 -1.22 -15.07 -1.91
C GLY A 93 -2.06 -14.11 -2.76
N LEU A 94 -1.49 -13.75 -3.92
CA LEU A 94 -2.01 -12.66 -4.77
C LEU A 94 -3.42 -12.94 -5.28
N ALA A 95 -3.71 -14.18 -5.68
CA ALA A 95 -5.04 -14.53 -6.19
C ALA A 95 -6.14 -14.36 -5.13
N VAL A 96 -5.83 -14.69 -3.88
CA VAL A 96 -6.74 -14.48 -2.74
C VAL A 96 -6.90 -13.00 -2.46
N GLY A 97 -5.80 -12.25 -2.40
CA GLY A 97 -5.82 -10.80 -2.20
C GLY A 97 -6.66 -10.06 -3.25
N LEU A 98 -6.48 -10.38 -4.53
CA LEU A 98 -7.26 -9.79 -5.62
C LEU A 98 -8.74 -10.17 -5.57
N ARG A 99 -9.07 -11.41 -5.18
CA ARG A 99 -10.46 -11.83 -4.99
C ARG A 99 -11.12 -11.02 -3.87
N VAL A 100 -10.48 -10.91 -2.71
CA VAL A 100 -11.00 -10.15 -1.57
C VAL A 100 -11.12 -8.66 -1.90
N LEU A 101 -10.11 -8.09 -2.57
CA LEU A 101 -10.19 -6.71 -3.07
C LEU A 101 -11.41 -6.51 -3.97
N ARG A 102 -11.67 -7.44 -4.90
CA ARG A 102 -12.83 -7.38 -5.81
C ARG A 102 -14.16 -7.57 -5.09
N GLU A 103 -14.17 -8.33 -4.00
CA GLU A 103 -15.34 -8.60 -3.16
C GLU A 103 -15.57 -7.52 -2.08
N THR A 104 -14.75 -6.46 -2.05
CA THR A 104 -14.90 -5.36 -1.09
C THR A 104 -16.33 -4.82 -1.12
N PRO A 105 -17.10 -4.92 -0.01
CA PRO A 105 -18.48 -4.46 0.01
C PRO A 105 -18.56 -2.96 -0.27
N PRO A 106 -19.57 -2.47 -1.01
CA PRO A 106 -19.72 -1.05 -1.33
C PRO A 106 -19.67 -0.15 -0.09
N ALA A 107 -20.32 -0.58 1.01
CA ALA A 107 -20.30 0.14 2.28
C ALA A 107 -18.89 0.28 2.89
N ARG A 108 -18.01 -0.72 2.71
CA ARG A 108 -16.61 -0.66 3.15
C ARG A 108 -15.81 0.32 2.27
N LEU A 109 -15.99 0.21 0.96
CA LEU A 109 -15.33 1.08 -0.01
C LEU A 109 -15.69 2.55 0.24
N GLU A 110 -16.97 2.88 0.39
CA GLU A 110 -17.43 4.25 0.70
C GLU A 110 -16.88 4.77 2.02
N ARG A 111 -16.89 3.94 3.07
CA ARG A 111 -16.40 4.33 4.40
C ARG A 111 -14.92 4.65 4.38
N GLU A 112 -14.10 3.78 3.80
CA GLU A 112 -12.65 3.95 3.79
C GLU A 112 -12.20 5.03 2.80
N LEU A 113 -12.90 5.21 1.66
CA LEU A 113 -12.67 6.37 0.79
C LEU A 113 -13.04 7.69 1.50
N ARG A 114 -14.15 7.73 2.23
CA ARG A 114 -14.53 8.91 3.01
C ARG A 114 -13.54 9.21 4.13
N GLU A 115 -12.94 8.19 4.73
CA GLU A 115 -11.85 8.40 5.68
C GLU A 115 -10.62 8.96 4.97
N ALA A 116 -10.18 8.36 3.87
CA ALA A 116 -9.06 8.89 3.07
C ALA A 116 -9.28 10.34 2.61
N SER A 117 -10.52 10.71 2.27
CA SER A 117 -10.85 12.06 1.86
C SER A 117 -10.70 13.12 2.97
N ARG A 118 -10.65 12.70 4.25
CA ARG A 118 -10.37 13.61 5.38
C ARG A 118 -8.90 13.99 5.48
N HIS A 119 -8.01 13.14 4.96
CA HIS A 119 -6.56 13.34 5.00
C HIS A 119 -6.03 13.98 3.72
N ARG A 120 -6.71 13.78 2.57
CA ARG A 120 -6.39 14.45 1.30
C ARG A 120 -7.57 14.50 0.33
N PRO A 121 -7.56 15.38 -0.69
CA PRO A 121 -8.49 15.28 -1.81
C PRO A 121 -8.32 13.95 -2.55
N LEU A 122 -9.44 13.28 -2.86
CA LEU A 122 -9.42 12.10 -3.74
C LEU A 122 -9.61 12.55 -5.20
N PRO A 123 -9.11 11.77 -6.18
CA PRO A 123 -9.43 11.97 -7.59
C PRO A 123 -10.94 12.02 -7.81
N ALA A 124 -11.38 12.89 -8.72
CA ALA A 124 -12.77 12.96 -9.17
C ALA A 124 -13.16 11.74 -10.03
#